data_AF-A0AAW5ZMT6-F1
#
_entry.id   AF-A0AAW5ZMT6-F1
#
_cell.length_a   1.000
_cell.length_b   1.000
_cell.length_c   1.000
_cell.angle_alpha   90.00
_cell.angle_beta   90.00
_cell.angle_gamma   90.00
#
_symmetry.space_group_name_H-M   'P 1'
#
loop_
_entity.id
_entity.type
_entity.pdbx_description
1 polymer ?
#
loop_
_entity_poly.entity_id
_entity_poly.type
_entity_poly.pdbx_seq_one_letter_code
_entity_poly.pdbx_strand_id
1 'polypeptide(L)' 'MPNRWGLPTCHEAHRMLVSGMDRELSAGERLRLRAHLFACDACTRFSHQMRLLRQAMHRLGHEDDAAGGPR' A
#
# COMPACT_ATOMS: atom_id res chain seq x y z
N MET A 1 17.77 7.17 -3.66
CA MET A 1 18.23 8.41 -4.32
C MET A 1 17.29 9.52 -3.91
N PRO A 2 17.77 10.60 -3.25
CA PRO A 2 16.91 11.65 -2.72
C PRO A 2 16.75 12.78 -3.74
N ASN A 3 15.52 13.22 -4.00
CA ASN A 3 15.29 14.37 -4.88
C ASN A 3 14.81 15.58 -4.06
N ARG A 4 15.54 16.68 -4.28
CA ARG A 4 15.55 18.01 -3.66
C ARG A 4 14.24 18.81 -3.76
N TRP A 5 13.07 18.18 -3.74
CA TRP A 5 11.82 18.86 -4.10
C TRP A 5 10.61 18.31 -3.34
N GLY A 6 10.42 18.68 -2.07
CA GLY A 6 9.15 18.66 -1.33
C GLY A 6 8.28 17.37 -1.29
N LEU A 7 8.72 16.28 -1.92
CA LEU A 7 8.00 15.02 -2.09
C LEU A 7 8.56 13.99 -1.09
N PRO A 8 7.72 13.06 -0.59
CA PRO A 8 8.15 12.04 0.34
C PRO A 8 9.27 11.19 -0.28
N THR A 9 10.25 10.81 0.55
CA THR A 9 11.34 9.92 0.10
C THR A 9 10.81 8.51 -0.16
N CYS A 10 11.55 7.69 -0.92
CA CYS A 10 11.15 6.28 -1.16
C CYS A 10 10.91 5.51 0.15
N HIS A 11 11.70 5.77 1.20
CA HIS A 11 11.51 5.15 2.52
C HIS A 11 10.21 5.59 3.19
N GLU A 12 9.89 6.88 3.09
CA GLU A 12 8.66 7.43 3.64
C GLU A 12 7.43 6.96 2.85
N ALA A 13 7.54 6.87 1.52
CA ALA A 13 6.53 6.27 0.66
C ALA A 13 6.27 4.80 1.02
N HIS A 14 7.32 4.01 1.29
CA HIS A 14 7.16 2.63 1.77
C HIS A 14 6.49 2.59 3.14
N ARG A 15 6.89 3.47 4.07
CA ARG A 15 6.27 3.55 5.39
C ARG A 15 4.80 3.93 5.32
N MET A 16 4.44 4.86 4.44
CA MET A 16 3.05 5.25 4.13
C MET A 16 2.28 4.10 3.48
N LEU A 17 2.87 3.37 2.53
CA LEU A 17 2.24 2.19 1.91
C LEU A 17 1.92 1.12 2.95
N VAL A 18 2.89 0.77 3.78
CA VAL A 18 2.72 -0.24 4.83
C VAL A 18 1.75 0.27 5.91
N SER A 19 1.85 1.54 6.31
CA SER A 19 0.87 2.15 7.20
C SER A 19 -0.54 2.08 6.62
N GLY A 20 -0.70 2.29 5.31
CA GLY A 20 -1.99 2.22 4.60
C GLY A 20 -2.60 0.85 4.51
N MET A 21 -1.83 -0.17 4.86
CA MET A 21 -2.31 -1.51 4.95
C MET A 21 -2.99 -1.81 6.29
N ASP A 22 -2.48 -1.20 7.35
CA ASP A 22 -2.90 -1.43 8.73
C ASP A 22 -3.95 -0.40 9.18
N ARG A 23 -3.78 0.86 8.77
CA ARG A 23 -4.67 1.99 9.04
C ARG A 23 -5.09 2.70 7.75
N GLU A 24 -6.22 3.38 7.78
CA GLU A 24 -6.60 4.30 6.71
C GLU A 24 -5.62 5.48 6.65
N LEU A 25 -5.00 5.67 5.47
CA LEU A 25 -4.23 6.88 5.18
C LEU A 25 -5.15 8.07 5.02
N SER A 26 -4.74 9.23 5.53
CA SER A 26 -5.44 10.48 5.22
C SER A 26 -5.39 10.78 3.73
N ALA A 27 -6.43 11.41 3.17
CA ALA A 27 -6.51 11.74 1.75
C ALA A 27 -5.27 12.50 1.23
N GLY A 28 -4.69 13.38 2.06
CA GLY A 28 -3.46 14.11 1.74
C GLY A 28 -2.21 13.22 1.65
N GLU A 29 -2.04 12.26 2.55
CA GLU A 29 -0.91 11.30 2.52
C GLU A 29 -1.02 10.40 1.29
N ARG A 30 -2.25 9.97 0.99
CA ARG A 30 -2.54 9.15 -0.19
C ARG A 30 -2.20 9.87 -1.49
N LEU A 31 -2.49 11.18 -1.57
CA LEU A 31 -2.15 11.99 -2.73
C LEU A 31 -0.63 12.15 -2.90
N ARG A 32 0.10 12.46 -1.82
CA ARG A 32 1.57 12.57 -1.83
C ARG A 32 2.24 11.25 -2.23
N LEU A 33 1.75 10.14 -1.69
CA LEU A 33 2.23 8.81 -2.04
C LEU A 33 2.01 8.54 -3.54
N ARG A 34 0.80 8.82 -4.05
CA ARG A 34 0.48 8.61 -5.47
C ARG A 34 1.37 9.44 -6.39
N ALA A 35 1.62 10.71 -6.04
CA ALA A 35 2.55 11.57 -6.76
C ALA A 35 3.97 10.99 -6.80
N HIS A 36 4.47 10.44 -5.68
CA HIS A 36 5.78 9.79 -5.65
C HIS A 36 5.82 8.52 -6.52
N LEU A 37 4.77 7.70 -6.48
CA LEU A 37 4.68 6.49 -7.31
C LEU A 37 4.75 6.84 -8.81
N PHE A 38 4.09 7.92 -9.25
CA PHE A 38 4.21 8.39 -10.63
C PHE A 38 5.65 8.77 -11.03
N ALA A 39 6.47 9.26 -10.10
CA ALA A 39 7.85 9.66 -10.35
C ALA A 39 8.87 8.53 -10.12
N CYS A 40 8.50 7.45 -9.42
CA CYS A 40 9.40 6.37 -9.03
C CYS A 40 8.81 4.99 -9.37
N ASP A 41 9.38 4.38 -10.40
CA ASP A 41 8.96 3.05 -10.87
C ASP A 41 9.19 1.95 -9.83
N ALA A 42 10.32 2.01 -9.09
CA ALA A 42 10.63 1.05 -8.05
C ALA A 42 9.56 1.01 -6.94
N CYS A 43 9.12 2.17 -6.46
CA CYS A 43 8.05 2.25 -5.47
C CYS A 43 6.69 1.86 -6.07
N THR A 44 6.44 2.16 -7.35
CA THR A 44 5.23 1.70 -8.06
C THR A 44 5.14 0.18 -8.10
N ARG A 45 6.23 -0.49 -8.46
CA ARG A 45 6.26 -1.95 -8.49
C ARG A 45 6.06 -2.56 -7.10
N PHE A 46 6.65 -1.98 -6.07
CA PHE A 46 6.41 -2.37 -4.68
C PHE A 46 4.93 -2.21 -4.29
N SER A 47 4.30 -1.08 -4.62
CA SER A 47 2.87 -0.86 -4.32
C SER A 47 1.96 -1.89 -4.98
N HIS A 48 2.32 -2.36 -6.18
CA HIS A 48 1.59 -3.40 -6.90
C HIS A 48 1.71 -4.75 -6.19
N GLN A 49 2.92 -5.11 -5.73
CA GLN A 49 3.14 -6.34 -4.95
C GLN A 49 2.30 -6.34 -3.66
N MET A 50 2.27 -5.24 -2.93
CA MET A 50 1.47 -5.14 -1.70
C MET A 50 -0.03 -5.23 -1.97
N ARG A 51 -0.52 -4.64 -3.09
CA ARG A 51 -1.93 -4.78 -3.50
C ARG A 51 -2.29 -6.22 -3.84
N LEU A 52 -1.41 -6.94 -4.53
CA LEU A 52 -1.61 -8.34 -4.86
C LEU A 52 -1.69 -9.19 -3.58
N LEU A 53 -0.77 -8.96 -2.64
CA LEU A 53 -0.79 -9.63 -1.34
C LEU A 53 -2.10 -9.36 -0.57
N ARG A 54 -2.54 -8.10 -0.53
CA ARG A 54 -3.82 -7.71 0.09
C ARG A 54 -5.03 -8.37 -0.56
N GLN A 55 -5.06 -8.44 -1.89
CA GLN A 55 -6.14 -9.09 -2.62
C GLN A 55 -6.17 -10.61 -2.36
N ALA A 56 -5.00 -11.26 -2.30
CA ALA A 56 -4.91 -12.67 -1.97
C ALA A 56 -5.38 -12.94 -0.53
N MET A 57 -4.92 -12.15 0.45
CA MET A 57 -5.37 -12.25 1.85
C MET A 57 -6.87 -12.02 1.99
N HIS A 58 -7.43 -11.03 1.28
CA HIS A 58 -8.86 -10.74 1.33
C HIS A 58 -9.70 -11.87 0.73
N ARG A 59 -9.22 -12.50 -0.35
CA ARG A 59 -9.85 -13.67 -0.94
C ARG A 59 -9.83 -14.87 0.01
N LEU A 60 -8.68 -15.16 0.62
CA LEU A 60 -8.53 -16.25 1.59
C LEU A 60 -9.40 -16.02 2.85
N GLY A 61 -9.44 -14.81 3.38
CA GLY A 61 -10.31 -14.48 4.52
C GLY A 61 -11.81 -14.68 4.22
N HIS A 62 -12.25 -14.36 3.00
CA HIS A 62 -13.62 -14.64 2.57
C HIS A 62 -13.88 -16.15 2.35
N GLU A 63 -12.87 -16.92 1.97
CA GLU A 63 -12.98 -18.38 1.88
C GLU A 63 -13.07 -19.02 3.28
N ASP A 64 -12.41 -18.47 4.30
CA ASP A 64 -12.60 -18.85 5.71
C ASP A 64 -13.98 -18.46 6.25
N ASP A 65 -14.57 -17.32 5.83
CA ASP A 65 -15.97 -16.98 6.18
C ASP A 65 -17.00 -17.88 5.45
N ALA A 66 -16.67 -18.39 4.25
CA ALA A 66 -17.52 -19.31 3.50
C ALA A 66 -17.33 -20.79 3.90
N ALA A 67 -16.16 -21.17 4.43
CA ALA A 67 -15.84 -22.51 4.91
C ALA A 67 -15.90 -22.65 6.45
N GLY A 68 -16.02 -21.54 7.17
CA GLY A 68 -16.14 -21.43 8.62
C GLY A 68 -17.60 -21.30 9.05
N GLY A 69 -18.35 -22.38 8.89
CA GLY A 69 -19.56 -22.58 9.69
C GLY A 69 -19.25 -22.44 11.19
N PRO A 70 -20.25 -22.03 12.01
CA PRO A 70 -20.03 -21.62 13.40
C PRO A 70 -19.37 -22.74 14.21
N ARG A 71 -18.39 -22.35 15.05
CA ARG A 71 -17.90 -23.16 16.16
C ARG A 71 -18.14 -22.40 17.44
#